data_AF-A0A432S326-F1
#
_entry.id   AF-A0A432S326-F1
#
_cell.length_a   1.000
_cell.length_b   1.000
_cell.length_c   1.000
_cell.angle_alpha   90.00
_cell.angle_beta   90.00
_cell.angle_gamma   90.00
#
_symmetry.space_group_name_H-M   'P 1'
#
loop_
_entity.id
_entity.type
_entity.pdbx_description
1 polymer ?
#
loop_
_entity_poly.entity_id
_entity_poly.type
_entity_poly.pdbx_seq_one_letter_code
_entity_poly.pdbx_strand_id
1 'polypeptide(L)'
;MAKVIGTVGDYSKKLIRKRKIFKFVILVFLATYIFFAIYTLFIPLIYKDYFYFFPFLNFKSKFILIGLVIFSVVVSLIFIYEVYNFYKDYKSINRKLFGVRKGFEAEKKVESILSKLNDDYLVIHDLILRIGKKKKANIDHIVIYKPKNLIFLLETKSVVNPTDKQIKFWYRFIYFFKDKLIELLKKENLENEVDYKIIPILLLVNSNIHKTISKIPISNGKTILDDINKYSKAYKSYGKGKSINWEELFRKLKKIS
;
A
#
# COMPACT_ATOMS: atom_id res chain seq x y z
N MET A 1 -0.99 -2.41 -11.60
CA MET A 1 0.25 -1.54 -11.57
C MET A 1 0.03 -0.01 -11.45
N ALA A 2 -0.79 0.64 -12.29
CA ALA A 2 -0.91 2.12 -12.32
C ALA A 2 -1.37 2.76 -10.99
N LYS A 3 -2.25 2.08 -10.23
CA LYS A 3 -2.74 2.54 -8.92
C LYS A 3 -1.62 2.58 -7.86
N VAL A 4 -0.71 1.61 -7.88
CA VAL A 4 0.46 1.54 -7.00
C VAL A 4 1.41 2.69 -7.33
N ILE A 5 1.71 2.92 -8.61
CA ILE A 5 2.57 4.02 -9.07
C ILE A 5 1.99 5.38 -8.67
N GLY A 6 0.69 5.61 -8.88
CA GLY A 6 0.02 6.84 -8.46
C GLY A 6 0.10 7.06 -6.95
N THR A 7 -0.23 6.02 -6.16
CA THR A 7 -0.21 6.09 -4.70
C THR A 7 1.21 6.35 -4.16
N VAL A 8 2.22 5.65 -4.70
CA VAL A 8 3.64 5.86 -4.34
C VAL A 8 4.11 7.24 -4.76
N GLY A 9 3.69 7.71 -5.94
CA GLY A 9 3.97 9.06 -6.44
C GLY A 9 3.41 10.15 -5.52
N ASP A 10 2.16 10.01 -5.09
CA ASP A 10 1.50 10.97 -4.19
C ASP A 10 2.18 11.04 -2.82
N TYR A 11 2.51 9.88 -2.24
CA TYR A 11 3.25 9.83 -0.97
C TYR A 11 4.67 10.38 -1.11
N SER A 12 5.35 10.08 -2.21
CA SER A 12 6.68 10.63 -2.52
C SER A 12 6.64 12.15 -2.68
N LYS A 13 5.67 12.70 -3.43
CA LYS A 13 5.46 14.15 -3.56
C LYS A 13 5.19 14.80 -2.20
N LYS A 14 4.36 14.18 -1.36
CA LYS A 14 4.07 14.68 0.00
C LYS A 14 5.33 14.71 0.87
N LEU A 15 6.17 13.67 0.81
CA LEU A 15 7.46 13.62 1.50
C LEU A 15 8.43 14.70 1.00
N ILE A 16 8.53 14.90 -0.32
CA ILE A 16 9.40 15.93 -0.90
C ILE A 16 8.97 17.32 -0.42
N ARG A 17 7.66 17.62 -0.45
CA ARG A 17 7.13 18.90 0.05
C ARG A 17 7.46 19.11 1.52
N LYS A 18 7.25 18.09 2.36
CA LYS A 18 7.58 18.14 3.80
C LYS A 18 9.07 18.32 4.04
N ARG A 19 9.95 17.67 3.26
CA ARG A 19 11.41 17.86 3.33
C ARG A 19 11.83 19.29 3.00
N LYS A 20 11.19 19.93 2.00
CA LYS A 20 11.46 21.33 1.66
C LYS A 20 11.10 22.27 2.82
N ILE A 21 9.92 22.09 3.41
CA ILE A 21 9.48 22.86 4.59
C ILE A 21 10.45 22.63 5.76
N PHE A 22 10.81 21.39 6.03
CA PHE A 22 11.75 21.05 7.11
C PHE A 22 13.13 21.68 6.92
N LYS A 23 13.68 21.66 5.70
CA LYS A 23 14.94 22.36 5.37
C LYS A 23 14.84 23.86 5.62
N PHE A 24 13.72 24.48 5.24
CA PHE A 24 13.48 25.90 5.49
C PHE A 24 13.45 26.20 6.99
N VAL A 25 12.75 25.39 7.80
CA VAL A 25 12.71 25.53 9.26
C VAL A 25 14.11 25.41 9.88
N ILE A 26 14.93 24.44 9.43
CA ILE A 26 16.33 24.32 9.85
C ILE A 26 17.15 25.56 9.50
N LEU A 27 16.99 26.09 8.29
CA LEU A 27 17.72 27.29 7.85
C LEU A 27 17.37 28.52 8.70
N VAL A 28 16.08 28.74 8.98
CA VAL A 28 15.63 29.83 9.86
C VAL A 28 16.19 29.66 11.27
N PHE A 29 16.19 28.44 11.80
CA PHE A 29 16.73 28.14 13.12
C PHE A 29 18.25 28.42 13.17
N LEU A 30 19.01 27.93 12.19
CA LEU A 30 20.45 28.19 12.07
C LEU A 30 20.76 29.68 11.93
N ALA A 31 20.03 30.40 11.08
CA ALA A 31 20.21 31.83 10.89
C ALA A 31 19.96 32.61 12.20
N THR A 32 18.93 32.23 12.97
CA THR A 32 18.63 32.82 14.28
C THR A 32 19.77 32.59 15.26
N TYR A 33 20.36 31.39 15.29
CA TYR A 33 21.46 31.07 16.19
C TYR A 33 22.76 31.77 15.79
N ILE A 34 23.07 31.84 14.49
CA ILE A 34 24.22 32.59 13.95
C ILE A 34 24.09 34.06 14.30
N PHE A 35 22.90 34.65 14.10
CA PHE A 35 22.64 36.04 14.48
C PHE A 35 22.89 36.27 15.98
N PHE A 36 22.40 35.37 16.83
CA PHE A 36 22.63 35.46 18.27
C PHE A 36 24.13 35.34 18.62
N ALA A 37 24.86 34.42 17.99
CA ALA A 37 26.30 34.25 18.20
C ALA A 37 27.13 35.47 17.74
N ILE A 38 26.78 36.08 16.61
CA ILE A 38 27.38 37.33 16.15
C ILE A 38 27.08 38.44 17.16
N TYR A 39 25.84 38.58 17.58
CA TYR A 39 25.44 39.59 18.54
C TYR A 39 26.23 39.47 19.85
N THR A 40 26.38 38.26 20.40
CA THR A 40 27.14 38.04 21.64
C THR A 40 28.64 38.22 21.48
N LEU A 41 29.23 37.89 20.32
CA LEU A 41 30.66 38.06 20.05
C LEU A 41 31.06 39.51 19.77
N PHE A 42 30.22 40.27 19.07
CA PHE A 42 30.55 41.63 18.63
C PHE A 42 30.19 42.72 19.64
N ILE A 43 29.22 42.49 20.55
CA ILE A 43 28.92 43.44 21.63
C ILE A 43 30.16 43.78 22.47
N PRO A 44 30.95 42.82 22.98
CA PRO A 44 32.15 43.13 23.75
C PRO A 44 33.21 43.89 22.95
N LEU A 45 33.28 43.69 21.64
CA LEU A 45 34.23 44.37 20.76
C LEU A 45 33.88 45.84 20.55
N ILE A 46 32.58 46.15 20.43
CA ILE A 46 32.08 47.52 20.30
C ILE A 46 32.19 48.27 21.64
N TYR A 47 31.94 47.55 22.74
CA TYR A 47 31.96 48.12 24.08
C TYR A 47 33.09 47.49 24.92
N LYS A 48 34.31 48.03 24.75
CA LYS A 48 35.57 47.50 25.31
C LYS A 48 35.56 47.21 26.82
N ASP A 49 34.68 47.83 27.61
CA ASP A 49 34.67 47.73 29.08
C ASP A 49 33.55 46.84 29.67
N TYR A 50 32.86 46.04 28.84
CA TYR A 50 31.62 45.35 29.27
C TYR A 50 31.77 44.13 30.17
N PHE A 51 32.98 43.58 30.34
CA PHE A 51 33.15 42.35 31.14
C PHE A 51 32.83 42.56 32.64
N TYR A 52 32.80 43.82 33.11
CA TYR A 52 32.41 44.19 34.47
C TYR A 52 31.00 44.83 34.57
N PHE A 53 30.26 44.95 33.46
CA PHE A 53 29.08 45.82 33.35
C PHE A 53 27.72 45.10 33.32
N PHE A 54 27.67 43.78 33.54
CA PHE A 54 26.38 43.06 33.68
C PHE A 54 25.47 43.67 34.77
N PRO A 55 25.99 44.15 35.92
CA PRO A 55 25.20 44.87 36.92
C PRO A 55 24.73 46.26 36.44
N PHE A 56 25.53 46.92 35.59
CA PHE A 56 25.39 48.34 35.20
C PHE A 56 24.77 48.58 33.81
N LEU A 57 24.34 47.53 33.11
CA LEU A 57 23.44 47.63 31.97
C LEU A 57 22.24 48.52 32.35
N ASN A 58 22.05 49.63 31.64
CA ASN A 58 20.88 50.51 31.80
C ASN A 58 19.61 49.66 31.78
N PHE A 59 18.65 49.96 32.67
CA PHE A 59 17.42 49.16 32.86
C PHE A 59 16.81 48.67 31.54
N LYS A 60 16.71 49.54 30.53
CA LYS A 60 16.23 49.23 29.16
C LYS A 60 16.97 48.07 28.46
N SER A 61 18.30 48.01 28.58
CA SER A 61 19.12 46.99 27.92
C SER A 61 18.98 45.59 28.55
N LYS A 62 18.66 45.51 29.86
CA LYS A 62 18.31 44.25 30.53
C LYS A 62 17.00 43.67 29.99
N PHE A 63 15.99 44.49 29.71
CA PHE A 63 14.74 44.04 29.09
C PHE A 63 14.95 43.52 27.66
N ILE A 64 15.82 44.17 26.88
CA ILE A 64 16.18 43.70 25.53
C ILE A 64 16.81 42.31 25.61
N LEU A 65 17.76 42.11 26.51
CA LEU A 65 18.42 40.80 26.69
C LEU A 65 17.43 39.72 27.14
N ILE A 66 16.58 40.00 28.13
CA ILE A 66 15.52 39.08 28.57
C ILE A 66 14.59 38.75 27.41
N GLY A 67 14.17 39.75 26.63
CA GLY A 67 13.35 39.57 25.43
C GLY A 67 14.01 38.64 24.40
N LEU A 68 15.31 38.80 24.15
CA LEU A 68 16.07 37.94 23.23
C LEU A 68 16.19 36.50 23.74
N VAL A 69 16.39 36.31 25.05
CA VAL A 69 16.41 34.96 25.66
C VAL A 69 15.05 34.29 25.53
N ILE A 70 13.97 34.99 25.88
CA ILE A 70 12.59 34.48 25.74
C ILE A 70 12.31 34.13 24.26
N PHE A 71 12.67 35.01 23.34
CA PHE A 71 12.51 34.77 21.91
C PHE A 71 13.27 33.53 21.44
N SER A 72 14.52 33.36 21.87
CA SER A 72 15.35 32.18 21.55
C SER A 72 14.73 30.87 22.06
N VAL A 73 14.18 30.89 23.29
CA VAL A 73 13.45 29.75 23.85
C VAL A 73 12.20 29.44 23.05
N VAL A 74 11.38 30.44 22.70
CA VAL A 74 10.16 30.27 21.91
C VAL A 74 10.48 29.69 20.53
N VAL A 75 11.47 30.23 19.82
CA VAL A 75 11.91 29.72 18.51
C VAL A 75 12.41 28.27 18.62
N SER A 76 13.14 27.93 19.68
CA SER A 76 13.60 26.57 19.94
C SER A 76 12.45 25.59 20.18
N LEU A 77 11.43 25.99 20.94
CA LEU A 77 10.24 25.17 21.17
C LEU A 77 9.45 24.93 19.88
N ILE A 78 9.28 25.98 19.05
CA ILE A 78 8.65 25.85 17.73
C ILE A 78 9.45 24.88 16.85
N PHE A 79 10.78 25.00 16.84
CA PHE A 79 11.64 24.11 16.08
C PHE A 79 11.49 22.65 16.52
N ILE A 80 11.55 22.37 17.83
CA ILE A 80 11.37 21.02 18.38
C ILE A 80 10.00 20.45 17.99
N TYR A 81 8.94 21.26 18.08
CA TYR A 81 7.58 20.86 17.69
C TYR A 81 7.49 20.50 16.21
N GLU A 82 8.07 21.31 15.32
CA GLU A 82 8.10 21.04 13.88
C GLU A 82 8.92 19.79 13.53
N VAL A 83 10.06 19.57 14.21
CA VAL A 83 10.86 18.33 14.07
C VAL A 83 10.04 17.10 14.46
N TYR A 84 9.33 17.17 15.59
CA TYR A 84 8.47 16.09 16.05
C TYR A 84 7.35 15.77 15.04
N ASN A 85 6.64 16.79 14.54
CA ASN A 85 5.59 16.63 13.54
C ASN A 85 6.12 16.06 12.23
N PHE A 86 7.28 16.54 11.76
CA PHE A 86 7.94 16.01 10.58
C PHE A 86 8.26 14.51 10.75
N TYR A 87 8.82 14.12 11.89
CA TYR A 87 9.16 12.72 12.16
C TYR A 87 7.92 11.81 12.22
N LYS A 88 6.84 12.28 12.87
CA LYS A 88 5.56 11.55 12.94
C LYS A 88 4.96 11.34 11.55
N ASP A 89 4.91 12.40 10.73
CA ASP A 89 4.43 12.33 9.35
C ASP A 89 5.31 11.41 8.49
N TYR A 90 6.63 11.56 8.59
CA TYR A 90 7.60 10.73 7.87
C TYR A 90 7.40 9.25 8.18
N LYS A 91 7.31 8.89 9.48
CA LYS A 91 7.08 7.52 9.93
C LYS A 91 5.76 6.96 9.40
N SER A 92 4.69 7.77 9.41
CA SER A 92 3.39 7.38 8.87
C SER A 92 3.43 7.12 7.37
N ILE A 93 4.02 8.03 6.59
CA ILE A 93 4.12 7.88 5.13
C ILE A 93 5.04 6.70 4.77
N ASN A 94 6.18 6.55 5.44
CA ASN A 94 7.11 5.48 5.17
C ASN A 94 6.49 4.10 5.46
N ARG A 95 5.70 3.97 6.54
CA ARG A 95 4.93 2.74 6.82
C ARG A 95 3.96 2.41 5.69
N LYS A 96 3.25 3.40 5.15
CA LYS A 96 2.31 3.20 4.03
C LYS A 96 3.04 2.80 2.75
N LEU A 97 4.14 3.48 2.41
CA LEU A 97 4.98 3.13 1.26
C LEU A 97 5.53 1.70 1.37
N PHE A 98 6.01 1.32 2.56
CA PHE A 98 6.51 -0.02 2.81
C PHE A 98 5.40 -1.08 2.67
N GLY A 99 4.19 -0.80 3.15
CA GLY A 99 3.03 -1.69 2.97
C GLY A 99 2.66 -1.87 1.49
N VAL A 100 2.66 -0.78 0.72
CA VAL A 100 2.40 -0.83 -0.73
C VAL A 100 3.48 -1.64 -1.46
N ARG A 101 4.76 -1.41 -1.13
CA ARG A 101 5.89 -2.17 -1.71
C ARG A 101 5.79 -3.66 -1.39
N LYS A 102 5.47 -4.01 -0.14
CA LYS A 102 5.27 -5.42 0.27
C LYS A 102 4.12 -6.09 -0.48
N GLY A 103 2.98 -5.39 -0.64
CA GLY A 103 1.85 -5.88 -1.44
C GLY A 103 2.27 -6.18 -2.88
N PHE A 104 2.97 -5.23 -3.50
CA PHE A 104 3.48 -5.38 -4.87
C PHE A 104 4.51 -6.52 -5.03
N GLU A 105 5.45 -6.67 -4.09
CA GLU A 105 6.43 -7.77 -4.11
C GLU A 105 5.73 -9.13 -3.95
N ALA A 106 4.68 -9.21 -3.15
CA ALA A 106 3.88 -10.41 -3.01
C ALA A 106 3.10 -10.77 -4.28
N GLU A 107 2.42 -9.79 -4.90
CA GLU A 107 1.74 -9.97 -6.19
C GLU A 107 2.72 -10.45 -7.26
N LYS A 108 3.87 -9.80 -7.42
CA LYS A 108 4.92 -10.22 -8.37
C LYS A 108 5.41 -11.65 -8.12
N LYS A 109 5.53 -12.05 -6.87
CA LYS A 109 5.93 -13.42 -6.52
C LYS A 109 4.88 -14.43 -6.98
N VAL A 110 3.60 -14.13 -6.78
CA VAL A 110 2.49 -14.95 -7.27
C VAL A 110 2.47 -14.99 -8.80
N GLU A 111 2.62 -13.85 -9.47
CA GLU A 111 2.74 -13.78 -10.94
C GLU A 111 3.84 -14.70 -11.47
N SER A 112 5.02 -14.66 -10.86
CA SER A 112 6.16 -15.52 -11.24
C SER A 112 5.90 -17.02 -11.01
N ILE A 113 5.01 -17.38 -10.09
CA ILE A 113 4.62 -18.78 -9.87
C ILE A 113 3.57 -19.19 -10.92
N LEU A 114 2.59 -18.33 -11.17
CA LEU A 114 1.54 -18.58 -12.16
C LEU A 114 2.07 -18.63 -13.58
N SER A 115 3.16 -17.92 -13.89
CA SER A 115 3.83 -17.97 -15.20
C SER A 115 4.50 -19.33 -15.51
N LYS A 116 4.53 -20.25 -14.54
CA LYS A 116 5.05 -21.62 -14.72
C LYS A 116 3.97 -22.65 -14.99
N LEU A 117 2.69 -22.23 -15.01
CA LEU A 117 1.59 -23.10 -15.42
C LEU A 117 1.75 -23.46 -16.91
N ASN A 118 1.30 -24.65 -17.31
CA ASN A 118 1.30 -25.07 -18.70
C ASN A 118 0.17 -24.40 -19.51
N ASP A 119 0.14 -24.63 -20.82
CA ASP A 119 -0.79 -23.98 -21.76
C ASP A 119 -2.28 -24.32 -21.55
N ASP A 120 -2.57 -25.33 -20.72
CA ASP A 120 -3.92 -25.67 -20.27
C ASP A 120 -4.52 -24.58 -19.38
N TYR A 121 -3.67 -23.74 -18.78
CA TYR A 121 -4.08 -22.62 -17.95
C TYR A 121 -3.98 -21.31 -18.71
N LEU A 122 -4.94 -20.43 -18.44
CA LEU A 122 -4.90 -19.04 -18.87
C LEU A 122 -4.97 -18.14 -17.64
N VAL A 123 -3.95 -17.30 -17.49
CA VAL A 123 -3.78 -16.42 -16.33
C VAL A 123 -4.05 -14.97 -16.73
N ILE A 124 -4.85 -14.28 -15.95
CA ILE A 124 -5.11 -12.83 -16.07
C ILE A 124 -4.73 -12.17 -14.76
N HIS A 125 -3.98 -11.08 -14.86
CA HIS A 125 -3.59 -10.26 -13.73
C HIS A 125 -4.37 -8.93 -13.75
N ASP A 126 -4.63 -8.37 -12.58
CA ASP A 126 -5.23 -7.03 -12.40
C ASP A 126 -6.58 -6.84 -13.12
N LEU A 127 -7.54 -7.77 -12.94
CA LEU A 127 -8.87 -7.59 -13.54
C LEU A 127 -9.70 -6.57 -12.73
N ILE A 128 -9.96 -5.43 -13.36
CA ILE A 128 -10.80 -4.37 -12.79
C ILE A 128 -12.24 -4.54 -13.27
N LEU A 129 -13.14 -4.87 -12.34
CA LEU A 129 -14.59 -4.92 -12.58
C LEU A 129 -15.25 -3.60 -12.15
N ARG A 130 -16.08 -3.05 -13.04
CA ARG A 130 -16.97 -1.93 -12.69
C ARG A 130 -18.19 -2.45 -11.94
N ILE A 131 -18.36 -1.98 -10.72
CA ILE A 131 -19.45 -2.34 -9.83
C ILE A 131 -20.38 -1.13 -9.73
N GLY A 132 -21.25 -1.00 -10.71
CA GLY A 132 -22.12 0.17 -10.88
C GLY A 132 -21.40 1.38 -11.47
N LYS A 133 -22.06 2.56 -11.43
CA LYS A 133 -21.64 3.74 -12.21
C LYS A 133 -20.28 4.34 -11.81
N LYS A 134 -19.85 4.18 -10.55
CA LYS A 134 -18.63 4.85 -10.02
C LYS A 134 -17.69 3.97 -9.20
N LYS A 135 -18.08 2.73 -8.84
CA LYS A 135 -17.22 1.86 -8.04
C LYS A 135 -16.47 0.90 -8.96
N LYS A 136 -15.18 0.73 -8.69
CA LYS A 136 -14.33 -0.27 -9.33
C LYS A 136 -13.82 -1.19 -8.24
N ALA A 137 -13.76 -2.47 -8.54
CA ALA A 137 -13.12 -3.44 -7.69
C ALA A 137 -12.06 -4.16 -8.53
N ASN A 138 -10.90 -4.42 -7.94
CA ASN A 138 -9.83 -5.18 -8.57
C ASN A 138 -9.78 -6.58 -7.98
N ILE A 139 -9.56 -7.58 -8.82
CA ILE A 139 -9.11 -8.89 -8.36
C ILE A 139 -7.70 -9.14 -8.89
N ASP A 140 -6.82 -9.61 -8.01
CA ASP A 140 -5.39 -9.64 -8.30
C ASP A 140 -5.07 -10.61 -9.44
N HIS A 141 -5.59 -11.84 -9.39
CA HIS A 141 -5.42 -12.81 -10.48
C HIS A 141 -6.65 -13.68 -10.72
N ILE A 142 -6.85 -14.05 -11.99
CA ILE A 142 -7.82 -15.07 -12.41
C ILE A 142 -7.05 -16.13 -13.17
N VAL A 143 -7.21 -17.39 -12.77
CA VAL A 143 -6.61 -18.54 -13.46
C VAL A 143 -7.73 -19.41 -13.99
N ILE A 144 -7.75 -19.64 -15.29
CA ILE A 144 -8.73 -20.51 -15.94
C ILE A 144 -8.05 -21.80 -16.35
N TYR A 145 -8.60 -22.92 -15.93
CA TYR A 145 -8.16 -24.24 -16.37
C TYR A 145 -9.10 -24.76 -17.46
N LYS A 146 -8.64 -24.65 -18.71
CA LYS A 146 -9.42 -24.92 -19.93
C LYS A 146 -10.01 -26.34 -19.98
N PRO A 147 -9.27 -27.41 -19.61
CA PRO A 147 -9.78 -28.78 -19.76
C PRO A 147 -11.02 -29.12 -18.91
N LYS A 148 -11.34 -28.30 -17.90
CA LYS A 148 -12.46 -28.57 -16.97
C LYS A 148 -13.31 -27.36 -16.65
N ASN A 149 -13.16 -26.28 -17.40
CA ASN A 149 -13.94 -25.06 -17.20
C ASN A 149 -13.89 -24.55 -15.74
N LEU A 150 -12.73 -24.67 -15.08
CA LEU A 150 -12.54 -24.16 -13.71
C LEU A 150 -11.97 -22.75 -13.77
N ILE A 151 -12.52 -21.86 -12.94
CA ILE A 151 -12.04 -20.49 -12.79
C ILE A 151 -11.59 -20.31 -11.35
N PHE A 152 -10.30 -20.13 -11.13
CA PHE A 152 -9.74 -19.78 -9.84
C PHE A 152 -9.65 -18.26 -9.72
N LEU A 153 -10.34 -17.70 -8.72
CA LEU A 153 -10.22 -16.30 -8.36
C LEU A 153 -9.18 -16.20 -7.26
N LEU A 154 -8.08 -15.51 -7.49
CA LEU A 154 -6.97 -15.39 -6.55
C LEU A 154 -6.89 -13.96 -6.03
N GLU A 155 -7.02 -13.79 -4.72
CA GLU A 155 -6.78 -12.51 -4.04
C GLU A 155 -5.51 -12.63 -3.21
N THR A 156 -4.54 -11.74 -3.43
CA THR A 156 -3.23 -11.77 -2.80
C THR A 156 -3.16 -10.78 -1.65
N LYS A 157 -2.67 -11.23 -0.48
CA LYS A 157 -2.47 -10.39 0.70
C LYS A 157 -1.13 -10.67 1.34
N SER A 158 -0.31 -9.63 1.49
CA SER A 158 0.98 -9.70 2.19
C SER A 158 0.83 -9.28 3.66
N VAL A 159 0.48 -10.21 4.54
CA VAL A 159 0.35 -9.95 5.99
C VAL A 159 0.96 -11.09 6.80
N VAL A 160 1.79 -10.75 7.78
CA VAL A 160 2.53 -11.74 8.62
C VAL A 160 1.58 -12.52 9.54
N ASN A 161 0.69 -11.80 10.25
CA ASN A 161 -0.26 -12.35 11.20
C ASN A 161 -1.65 -11.72 11.00
N PRO A 162 -2.41 -12.12 9.97
CA PRO A 162 -3.74 -11.59 9.76
C PRO A 162 -4.70 -12.07 10.86
N THR A 163 -5.51 -11.15 11.35
CA THR A 163 -6.59 -11.46 12.30
C THR A 163 -7.77 -12.15 11.61
N ASP A 164 -8.56 -12.93 12.35
CA ASP A 164 -9.77 -13.57 11.80
C ASP A 164 -10.73 -12.57 11.16
N LYS A 165 -10.84 -11.36 11.72
CA LYS A 165 -11.65 -10.29 11.17
C LYS A 165 -11.15 -9.84 9.80
N GLN A 166 -9.83 -9.71 9.61
CA GLN A 166 -9.23 -9.38 8.33
C GLN A 166 -9.45 -10.49 7.30
N ILE A 167 -9.24 -11.74 7.70
CA ILE A 167 -9.45 -12.90 6.81
C ILE A 167 -10.91 -12.98 6.36
N LYS A 168 -11.86 -12.88 7.30
CA LYS A 168 -13.31 -12.84 6.99
C LYS A 168 -13.67 -11.69 6.06
N PHE A 169 -13.03 -10.52 6.21
CA PHE A 169 -13.25 -9.39 5.32
C PHE A 169 -12.76 -9.67 3.90
N TRP A 170 -11.53 -10.15 3.72
CA TRP A 170 -10.99 -10.50 2.40
C TRP A 170 -11.77 -11.65 1.74
N TYR A 171 -12.25 -12.59 2.54
CA TYR A 171 -13.12 -13.65 2.08
C TYR A 171 -14.46 -13.12 1.54
N ARG A 172 -15.12 -12.23 2.29
CA ARG A 172 -16.34 -11.56 1.80
C ARG A 172 -16.09 -10.81 0.50
N PHE A 173 -14.92 -10.18 0.38
CA PHE A 173 -14.53 -9.49 -0.84
C PHE A 173 -14.41 -10.45 -2.04
N ILE A 174 -13.64 -11.53 -1.93
CA ILE A 174 -13.45 -12.46 -3.06
C ILE A 174 -14.74 -13.19 -3.46
N TYR A 175 -15.63 -13.49 -2.49
CA TYR A 175 -16.95 -14.06 -2.79
C TYR A 175 -17.87 -13.07 -3.48
N PHE A 176 -17.85 -11.81 -3.05
CA PHE A 176 -18.58 -10.77 -3.74
C PHE A 176 -18.12 -10.62 -5.20
N PHE A 177 -16.83 -10.80 -5.48
CA PHE A 177 -16.32 -10.88 -6.86
C PHE A 177 -16.82 -12.09 -7.61
N LYS A 178 -16.79 -13.26 -6.98
CA LYS A 178 -17.34 -14.50 -7.56
C LYS A 178 -18.76 -14.27 -8.03
N ASP A 179 -19.62 -13.76 -7.16
CA ASP A 179 -21.04 -13.58 -7.46
C ASP A 179 -21.24 -12.55 -8.59
N LYS A 180 -20.43 -11.48 -8.62
CA LYS A 180 -20.44 -10.50 -9.72
C LYS A 180 -19.93 -11.06 -11.04
N LEU A 181 -18.91 -11.92 -11.01
CA LEU A 181 -18.42 -12.58 -12.20
C LEU A 181 -19.48 -13.53 -12.78
N ILE A 182 -20.17 -14.30 -11.92
CA ILE A 182 -21.31 -15.15 -12.31
C ILE A 182 -22.40 -14.31 -13.00
N GLU A 183 -22.79 -13.19 -12.40
CA GLU A 183 -23.80 -12.27 -12.99
C GLU A 183 -23.38 -11.76 -14.37
N LEU A 184 -22.10 -11.43 -14.57
CA LEU A 184 -21.57 -11.00 -15.86
C LEU A 184 -21.57 -12.14 -16.89
N LEU A 185 -21.18 -13.35 -16.50
CA LEU A 185 -21.21 -14.52 -17.37
C LEU A 185 -22.64 -14.86 -17.81
N LYS A 186 -23.62 -14.75 -16.90
CA LYS A 186 -25.05 -14.87 -17.19
C LYS A 186 -25.52 -13.84 -18.20
N LYS A 187 -25.20 -12.57 -17.97
CA LYS A 187 -25.64 -11.46 -18.83
C LYS A 187 -25.15 -11.60 -20.27
N GLU A 188 -23.95 -12.13 -20.46
CA GLU A 188 -23.35 -12.36 -21.77
C GLU A 188 -23.81 -13.69 -22.42
N ASN A 189 -24.81 -14.38 -21.85
CA ASN A 189 -25.31 -15.70 -22.26
C ASN A 189 -24.25 -16.83 -22.28
N LEU A 190 -23.12 -16.63 -21.60
CA LEU A 190 -22.02 -17.60 -21.58
C LEU A 190 -22.26 -18.77 -20.61
N GLU A 191 -23.14 -18.58 -19.63
CA GLU A 191 -23.43 -19.60 -18.61
C GLU A 191 -24.31 -20.74 -19.14
N ASN A 192 -25.13 -20.48 -20.16
CA ASN A 192 -25.96 -21.51 -20.80
C ASN A 192 -25.15 -22.46 -21.69
N GLU A 193 -23.94 -22.06 -22.09
CA GLU A 193 -23.07 -22.87 -22.94
C GLU A 193 -22.14 -23.77 -22.12
N VAL A 194 -21.79 -23.37 -20.89
CA VAL A 194 -20.86 -24.10 -20.02
C VAL A 194 -21.12 -23.92 -18.52
N ASP A 195 -21.14 -25.03 -17.79
CA ASP A 195 -21.12 -25.09 -16.33
C ASP A 195 -19.71 -24.75 -15.79
N TYR A 196 -19.49 -23.46 -15.48
CA TYR A 196 -18.23 -23.01 -14.89
C TYR A 196 -18.23 -23.16 -13.39
N LYS A 197 -17.16 -23.78 -12.85
CA LYS A 197 -16.93 -23.80 -11.41
C LYS A 197 -15.93 -22.73 -11.00
N ILE A 198 -16.43 -21.71 -10.30
CA ILE A 198 -15.62 -20.61 -9.79
C ILE A 198 -15.15 -20.90 -8.36
N ILE A 199 -13.84 -20.97 -8.17
CA ILE A 199 -13.15 -21.32 -6.92
C ILE A 199 -12.38 -20.09 -6.41
N PRO A 200 -12.89 -19.39 -5.39
CA PRO A 200 -12.14 -18.32 -4.73
C PRO A 200 -11.04 -18.90 -3.83
N ILE A 201 -9.83 -18.35 -3.97
CA ILE A 201 -8.65 -18.69 -3.18
C ILE A 201 -8.05 -17.39 -2.64
N LEU A 202 -7.88 -17.35 -1.32
CA LEU A 202 -7.17 -16.26 -0.66
C LEU A 202 -5.71 -16.65 -0.46
N LEU A 203 -4.81 -15.91 -1.09
CA LEU A 203 -3.36 -16.12 -1.03
C LEU A 203 -2.76 -15.23 0.06
N LEU A 204 -2.24 -15.86 1.11
CA LEU A 204 -1.53 -15.17 2.18
C LEU A 204 -0.03 -15.33 1.96
N VAL A 205 0.61 -14.26 1.48
CA VAL A 205 2.05 -14.26 1.19
C VAL A 205 2.80 -13.73 2.41
N ASN A 206 3.85 -14.44 2.81
CA ASN A 206 4.67 -14.15 4.01
C ASN A 206 3.89 -14.25 5.34
N SER A 207 2.79 -15.01 5.38
CA SER A 207 2.09 -15.31 6.63
C SER A 207 2.68 -16.54 7.32
N ASN A 208 2.77 -16.52 8.65
CA ASN A 208 3.11 -17.71 9.44
C ASN A 208 1.90 -18.62 9.68
N ILE A 209 0.78 -18.37 8.99
CA ILE A 209 -0.43 -19.14 9.14
C ILE A 209 -0.39 -20.34 8.18
N HIS A 210 -0.26 -21.53 8.76
CA HIS A 210 -0.54 -22.81 8.10
C HIS A 210 -1.89 -23.36 8.59
N LYS A 211 -2.97 -22.58 8.42
CA LYS A 211 -4.31 -22.98 8.86
C LYS A 211 -5.31 -22.91 7.71
N THR A 212 -6.08 -23.97 7.56
CA THR A 212 -7.38 -23.96 6.87
C THR A 212 -8.40 -23.37 7.84
N ILE A 213 -8.79 -22.10 7.65
CA ILE A 213 -9.92 -21.54 8.40
C ILE A 213 -11.17 -21.92 7.63
N SER A 214 -11.96 -22.85 8.18
CA SER A 214 -13.30 -23.26 7.72
C SER A 214 -13.42 -23.59 6.22
N LYS A 215 -13.17 -24.83 5.76
CA LYS A 215 -13.42 -25.31 4.37
C LYS A 215 -12.83 -24.46 3.22
N ILE A 216 -12.03 -23.43 3.50
CA ILE A 216 -11.54 -22.45 2.52
C ILE A 216 -10.10 -22.78 2.12
N PRO A 217 -9.78 -22.78 0.82
CA PRO A 217 -8.41 -22.85 0.34
C PRO A 217 -7.63 -21.61 0.81
N ILE A 218 -6.71 -21.79 1.75
CA ILE A 218 -5.68 -20.79 2.09
C ILE A 218 -4.36 -21.37 1.62
N SER A 219 -3.74 -20.70 0.65
CA SER A 219 -2.46 -21.11 0.11
C SER A 219 -1.37 -20.17 0.57
N ASN A 220 -0.23 -20.74 0.99
CA ASN A 220 1.00 -19.97 1.08
C ASN A 220 1.63 -19.94 -0.32
N GLY A 221 2.31 -18.86 -0.68
CA GLY A 221 2.87 -18.67 -2.03
C GLY A 221 3.62 -19.87 -2.61
N LYS A 222 4.29 -20.69 -1.77
CA LYS A 222 5.01 -21.89 -2.25
C LYS A 222 4.10 -23.03 -2.72
N THR A 223 2.88 -23.14 -2.22
CA THR A 223 1.97 -24.28 -2.47
C THR A 223 0.84 -23.95 -3.44
N ILE A 224 0.89 -22.78 -4.09
CA ILE A 224 -0.18 -22.33 -5.00
C ILE A 224 -0.41 -23.34 -6.13
N LEU A 225 0.67 -23.83 -6.75
CA LEU A 225 0.59 -24.84 -7.80
C LEU A 225 -0.02 -26.14 -7.27
N ASP A 226 0.40 -26.59 -6.09
CA ASP A 226 -0.12 -27.80 -5.47
C ASP A 226 -1.60 -27.68 -5.16
N ASP A 227 -2.06 -26.52 -4.68
CA ASP A 227 -3.47 -26.27 -4.42
C ASP A 227 -4.29 -26.23 -5.71
N ILE A 228 -3.85 -25.48 -6.73
CA ILE A 228 -4.50 -25.45 -8.05
C ILE A 228 -4.57 -26.87 -8.65
N ASN A 229 -3.49 -27.63 -8.55
CA ASN A 229 -3.41 -29.02 -9.02
C ASN A 229 -4.29 -29.97 -8.20
N LYS A 230 -4.34 -29.80 -6.88
CA LYS A 230 -5.18 -30.59 -5.98
C LYS A 230 -6.65 -30.37 -6.27
N TYR A 231 -7.08 -29.11 -6.39
CA TYR A 231 -8.48 -28.79 -6.71
C TYR A 231 -8.83 -29.25 -8.12
N SER A 232 -7.98 -28.99 -9.12
CA SER A 232 -8.23 -29.48 -10.48
C SER A 232 -8.30 -31.01 -10.53
N LYS A 233 -7.44 -31.75 -9.82
CA LYS A 233 -7.49 -33.23 -9.72
C LYS A 233 -8.77 -33.73 -9.04
N ALA A 234 -9.17 -33.12 -7.92
CA ALA A 234 -10.38 -33.50 -7.19
C ALA A 234 -11.65 -33.42 -8.06
N TYR A 235 -11.66 -32.52 -9.05
CA TYR A 235 -12.75 -32.38 -10.03
C TYR A 235 -12.56 -33.23 -11.30
N LYS A 236 -11.82 -34.34 -11.27
CA LYS A 236 -11.70 -35.28 -12.42
C LYS A 236 -13.01 -36.02 -12.77
N SER A 237 -14.04 -35.93 -11.93
CA SER A 237 -15.29 -36.70 -12.08
C SER A 237 -16.45 -35.97 -12.78
N TYR A 238 -16.33 -34.69 -13.14
CA TYR A 238 -17.42 -33.94 -13.79
C TYR A 238 -17.14 -33.78 -15.30
N GLY A 239 -18.11 -34.22 -16.11
CA GLY A 239 -17.96 -34.64 -17.50
C GLY A 239 -17.68 -33.58 -18.57
N LYS A 240 -17.65 -34.06 -19.82
CA LYS A 240 -17.29 -33.34 -21.05
C LYS A 240 -18.31 -32.26 -21.39
N GLY A 241 -17.94 -30.98 -21.19
CA GLY A 241 -18.64 -29.83 -21.76
C GLY A 241 -18.18 -29.52 -23.20
N LYS A 242 -18.97 -28.73 -23.92
CA LYS A 242 -18.59 -28.19 -25.24
C LYS A 242 -17.36 -27.28 -25.14
N SER A 243 -16.59 -27.18 -26.22
CA SER A 243 -15.40 -26.32 -26.31
C SER A 243 -15.78 -24.85 -26.32
N ILE A 244 -15.23 -24.06 -25.40
CA ILE A 244 -15.37 -22.60 -25.37
C ILE A 244 -14.27 -21.95 -26.19
N ASN A 245 -14.61 -20.90 -26.93
CA ASN A 245 -13.64 -19.94 -27.42
C ASN A 245 -13.19 -19.03 -26.27
N TRP A 246 -12.15 -19.47 -25.57
CA TRP A 246 -11.62 -18.78 -24.39
C TRP A 246 -11.24 -17.32 -24.70
N GLU A 247 -10.65 -17.07 -25.85
CA GLU A 247 -10.21 -15.73 -26.26
C GLU A 247 -11.37 -14.73 -26.35
N GLU A 248 -12.54 -15.18 -26.80
CA GLU A 248 -13.73 -14.33 -26.91
C GLU A 248 -14.29 -13.95 -25.55
N LEU A 249 -14.42 -14.92 -24.63
CA LEU A 249 -14.81 -14.68 -23.23
C LEU A 249 -13.94 -13.60 -22.62
N PHE A 250 -12.62 -13.67 -22.84
CA PHE A 250 -11.68 -12.70 -22.28
C PHE A 250 -11.75 -11.33 -22.94
N ARG A 251 -11.95 -11.27 -24.26
CA ARG A 251 -12.17 -10.01 -24.96
C ARG A 251 -13.41 -9.29 -24.40
N LYS A 252 -14.47 -10.03 -24.06
CA LYS A 252 -15.68 -9.49 -23.41
C LYS A 252 -15.37 -8.98 -22.00
N LEU A 253 -14.69 -9.78 -21.17
CA LEU A 253 -14.33 -9.39 -19.80
C LEU A 253 -13.41 -8.16 -19.75
N LYS A 254 -12.45 -8.01 -20.67
CA LYS A 254 -11.57 -6.83 -20.75
C LYS A 254 -12.30 -5.55 -21.15
N LYS A 255 -13.38 -5.61 -21.96
CA LYS A 255 -14.13 -4.42 -22.37
C LYS A 255 -14.89 -3.73 -21.24
N ILE A 256 -15.05 -4.39 -20.09
CA ILE A 256 -15.81 -3.89 -18.95
C ILE A 256 -14.96 -2.96 -18.04
N SER A 257 -13.63 -2.87 -18.24
CA SER A 257 -12.69 -2.04 -17.46
C SER A 257 -12.81 -0.52 -17.72
#